data_AF-A0A2G6ERC3-F1
#
_entry.id   AF-A0A2G6ERC3-F1
#
_cell.length_a   1.000
_cell.length_b   1.000
_cell.length_c   1.000
_cell.angle_alpha   90.00
_cell.angle_beta   90.00
_cell.angle_gamma   90.00
#
_symmetry.space_group_name_H-M   'P 1'
#
loop_
_entity.id
_entity.type
_entity.pdbx_description
1 polymer ?
#
loop_
_entity_poly.entity_id
_entity_poly.type
_entity_poly.pdbx_seq_one_letter_code
_entity_poly.pdbx_strand_id
1 'polypeptide(L)'
;MLTLLAIVTCSNNDKNPITTLPPEIAAIKADTVTGISFTIPANLGRIYNAENFNRYTKVTTPDGGSIHIVAQSKISDEQIIRCRNILQHYLTDYPGSQYGADKSAVANKMAENGAILVLLNGQDDGSNPLAD
;
A
#
# COMPACT_ATOMS: atom_id res chain seq x y z
N MET A 1 50.82 19.12 -30.04
CA MET A 1 51.81 18.95 -28.97
C MET A 1 51.08 19.16 -27.65
N LEU A 2 50.64 18.09 -27.00
CA LEU A 2 51.40 17.32 -25.99
C LEU A 2 51.61 18.23 -24.74
N THR A 3 51.14 17.91 -23.54
CA THR A 3 51.26 16.62 -22.87
C THR A 3 50.29 16.51 -21.68
N LEU A 4 49.76 15.30 -21.54
CA LEU A 4 49.10 14.66 -20.39
C LEU A 4 49.99 14.59 -19.14
N LEU A 5 49.44 14.59 -17.91
CA LEU A 5 49.99 13.73 -16.84
C LEU A 5 48.96 13.38 -15.73
N ALA A 6 48.83 12.06 -15.48
CA ALA A 6 48.13 11.40 -14.38
C ALA A 6 49.05 11.33 -13.12
N ILE A 7 48.81 10.74 -11.94
CA ILE A 7 48.15 9.49 -11.50
C ILE A 7 48.17 9.44 -9.94
N VAL A 8 47.19 8.74 -9.33
CA VAL A 8 47.22 7.78 -8.19
C VAL A 8 47.91 8.11 -6.85
N THR A 9 47.18 7.86 -5.75
CA THR A 9 47.67 7.04 -4.63
C THR A 9 46.51 6.39 -3.85
N CYS A 10 46.65 5.08 -3.62
CA CYS A 10 45.83 4.26 -2.72
C CYS A 10 46.72 3.76 -1.57
N SER A 11 46.07 3.59 -0.40
CA SER A 11 46.41 2.68 0.73
C SER A 11 46.93 3.35 2.00
N ASN A 12 46.20 3.09 3.10
CA ASN A 12 46.75 2.31 4.20
C ASN A 12 45.63 1.46 4.83
N ASN A 13 45.92 0.16 4.98
CA ASN A 13 45.16 -0.83 5.73
C ASN A 13 45.39 -0.59 7.23
N ASP A 14 44.33 -0.43 8.01
CA ASP A 14 44.34 -0.74 9.44
C ASP A 14 43.08 -1.53 9.83
N LYS A 15 43.30 -2.51 10.70
CA LYS A 15 42.37 -3.57 11.09
C LYS A 15 41.26 -3.05 12.01
N ASN A 16 40.00 -3.33 11.63
CA ASN A 16 38.74 -3.57 12.40
C ASN A 16 38.57 -2.96 13.83
N PRO A 17 37.37 -2.44 14.18
CA PRO A 17 36.21 -3.31 14.35
C PRO A 17 34.96 -2.86 13.58
N ILE A 18 34.16 -3.85 13.18
CA ILE A 18 32.81 -3.74 12.67
C ILE A 18 32.03 -2.82 13.61
N THR A 19 31.76 -1.61 13.13
CA THR A 19 30.74 -0.76 13.75
C THR A 19 29.42 -1.45 13.47
N THR A 20 28.86 -2.07 14.50
CA THR A 20 27.50 -2.60 14.47
C THR A 20 26.57 -1.51 13.97
N LEU A 21 26.01 -1.71 12.79
CA LEU A 21 24.93 -0.87 12.28
C LEU A 21 23.85 -0.79 13.38
N PRO A 22 23.31 0.40 13.68
CA PRO A 22 22.21 0.55 14.62
C PRO A 22 21.06 -0.40 14.26
N PRO A 23 20.28 -0.89 15.23
CA PRO A 23 19.11 -1.70 14.97
C PRO A 23 18.01 -0.82 14.36
N GLU A 24 18.11 -0.53 13.06
CA GLU A 24 17.13 0.24 12.31
C GLU A 24 16.40 -0.68 11.33
N ILE A 25 15.52 -1.58 11.80
CA ILE A 25 14.35 -2.06 11.02
C ILE A 25 13.23 -2.52 11.98
N ALA A 26 12.77 -1.64 12.88
CA ALA A 26 11.56 -1.89 13.67
C ALA A 26 10.70 -0.63 13.76
N ALA A 27 10.20 -0.16 12.61
CA ALA A 27 8.93 0.55 12.45
C ALA A 27 8.89 1.22 11.06
N ILE A 28 8.52 0.48 10.01
CA ILE A 28 8.07 1.14 8.78
C ILE A 28 6.61 1.55 9.01
N LYS A 29 6.45 2.75 9.60
CA LYS A 29 5.28 3.63 9.40
C LYS A 29 4.99 3.65 7.89
N ALA A 30 3.72 3.55 7.50
CA ALA A 30 3.26 3.55 6.11
C ALA A 30 4.17 4.36 5.19
N ASP A 31 4.57 3.78 4.05
CA ASP A 31 5.35 4.51 3.06
C ASP A 31 4.52 5.72 2.61
N THR A 32 4.94 6.91 3.02
CA THR A 32 4.19 8.14 2.79
C THR A 32 4.14 8.50 1.31
N VAL A 33 4.99 7.90 0.48
CA VAL A 33 5.01 8.10 -0.97
C VAL A 33 3.89 7.28 -1.63
N THR A 34 3.72 6.02 -1.26
CA THR A 34 2.73 5.13 -1.87
C THR A 34 1.38 5.11 -1.14
N GLY A 35 1.34 5.53 0.14
CA GLY A 35 0.16 5.45 0.99
C GLY A 35 -0.24 4.00 1.33
N ILE A 36 0.73 3.08 1.30
CA ILE A 36 0.51 1.69 1.70
C ILE A 36 1.18 1.42 3.06
N SER A 37 0.42 0.80 3.96
CA SER A 37 0.83 0.37 5.28
C SER A 37 1.14 -1.12 5.30
N PHE A 38 2.14 -1.53 6.06
CA PHE A 38 2.41 -2.94 6.37
C PHE A 38 1.66 -3.44 7.61
N THR A 39 0.90 -2.57 8.25
CA THR A 39 0.06 -2.88 9.42
C THR A 39 -1.41 -2.87 9.01
N ILE A 40 -2.12 -3.96 9.36
CA ILE A 40 -3.56 -4.08 9.16
C ILE A 40 -4.31 -3.50 10.37
N PRO A 41 -5.29 -2.59 10.19
CA PRO A 41 -6.06 -2.05 11.30
C PRO A 41 -6.85 -3.13 12.04
N ALA A 42 -6.74 -3.18 13.36
CA ALA A 42 -7.36 -4.22 14.20
C ALA A 42 -8.89 -4.17 14.21
N ASN A 43 -9.50 -3.05 13.80
CA ASN A 43 -10.95 -2.83 13.80
C ASN A 43 -11.64 -3.33 12.52
N LEU A 44 -10.92 -3.92 11.56
CA LEU A 44 -11.53 -4.43 10.32
C LEU A 44 -12.30 -5.74 10.51
N GLY A 45 -12.06 -6.45 11.61
CA GLY A 45 -12.66 -7.75 11.89
C GLY A 45 -11.62 -8.87 11.94
N ARG A 46 -12.01 -10.02 12.50
CA ARG A 46 -11.08 -11.10 12.87
C ARG A 46 -10.29 -11.67 11.69
N ILE A 47 -10.89 -11.74 10.51
CA ILE A 47 -10.29 -12.36 9.32
C ILE A 47 -9.26 -11.42 8.67
N TYR A 48 -9.42 -10.11 8.83
CA TYR A 48 -8.54 -9.09 8.25
C TYR A 48 -7.37 -8.80 9.20
N ASN A 49 -6.44 -9.75 9.28
CA ASN A 49 -5.29 -9.69 10.18
C ASN A 49 -3.96 -9.94 9.44
N ALA A 50 -2.85 -9.82 10.17
CA ALA A 50 -1.49 -9.96 9.63
C ALA A 50 -1.12 -11.37 9.13
N GLU A 51 -1.88 -12.41 9.52
CA GLU A 51 -1.68 -13.78 9.03
C GLU A 51 -2.25 -13.95 7.62
N ASN A 52 -3.37 -13.29 7.34
CA ASN A 52 -4.06 -13.37 6.05
C ASN A 52 -3.66 -12.28 5.06
N PHE A 53 -3.25 -11.11 5.54
CA PHE A 53 -2.93 -9.92 4.75
C PHE A 53 -1.70 -9.19 5.30
N ASN A 54 -0.83 -8.69 4.42
CA ASN A 54 0.39 -8.01 4.83
C ASN A 54 0.48 -6.55 4.38
N ARG A 55 -0.50 -6.07 3.62
CA ARG A 55 -0.55 -4.70 3.09
C ARG A 55 -1.95 -4.13 3.23
N TYR A 56 -2.02 -2.86 3.61
CA TYR A 56 -3.25 -2.11 3.80
C TYR A 56 -3.16 -0.73 3.13
N THR A 57 -4.24 -0.34 2.45
CA THR A 57 -4.46 1.04 2.03
C THR A 57 -5.95 1.35 2.07
N LYS A 58 -6.35 2.56 1.67
CA LYS A 58 -7.74 2.97 1.67
C LYS A 58 -8.04 4.03 0.62
N VAL A 59 -9.32 4.14 0.26
CA VAL A 59 -9.91 5.33 -0.36
C VAL A 59 -10.60 6.13 0.73
N THR A 60 -10.28 7.41 0.85
CA THR A 60 -10.97 8.33 1.78
C THR A 60 -12.22 8.88 1.09
N THR A 61 -13.37 8.79 1.75
CA THR A 61 -14.65 9.27 1.22
C THR A 61 -14.84 10.77 1.52
N PRO A 62 -15.73 11.48 0.79
CA PRO A 62 -15.95 12.91 1.01
C PRO A 62 -16.32 13.31 2.45
N ASP A 63 -17.00 12.43 3.20
CA ASP A 63 -17.33 12.63 4.62
C ASP A 63 -16.19 12.27 5.59
N GLY A 64 -15.01 11.89 5.09
CA GLY A 64 -13.86 11.48 5.88
C GLY A 64 -13.85 10.00 6.29
N GLY A 65 -14.86 9.23 5.88
CA GLY A 65 -14.89 7.78 6.00
C GLY A 65 -13.79 7.08 5.19
N SER A 66 -13.74 5.76 5.28
CA SER A 66 -12.70 4.95 4.63
C SER A 66 -13.30 3.71 3.99
N ILE A 67 -13.02 3.51 2.71
CA ILE A 67 -13.21 2.23 2.03
C ILE A 67 -11.87 1.50 2.10
N HIS A 68 -11.84 0.41 2.85
CA HIS A 68 -10.61 -0.28 3.19
C HIS A 68 -10.15 -1.18 2.05
N ILE A 69 -8.84 -1.31 1.88
CA ILE A 69 -8.22 -2.21 0.90
C ILE A 69 -7.15 -3.02 1.61
N VAL A 70 -7.26 -4.35 1.58
CA VAL A 70 -6.26 -5.28 2.12
C VAL A 70 -5.70 -6.14 1.02
N ALA A 71 -4.41 -6.46 1.09
CA ALA A 71 -3.73 -7.25 0.07
C ALA A 71 -2.81 -8.30 0.67
N GLN A 72 -2.70 -9.40 -0.06
CA GLN A 72 -1.80 -10.51 0.25
C GLN A 72 -0.42 -10.33 -0.40
N SER A 73 0.52 -11.15 0.04
CA SER A 73 1.96 -10.97 -0.19
C SER A 73 2.45 -11.11 -1.64
N LYS A 74 1.67 -11.69 -2.56
CA LYS A 74 2.02 -11.81 -3.98
C LYS A 74 1.45 -10.67 -4.83
N ILE A 75 0.76 -9.71 -4.24
CA ILE A 75 0.28 -8.51 -4.92
C ILE A 75 1.34 -7.42 -4.80
N SER A 76 1.80 -6.91 -5.95
CA SER A 76 2.81 -5.85 -5.99
C SER A 76 2.24 -4.51 -5.53
N ASP A 77 3.11 -3.61 -5.09
CA ASP A 77 2.74 -2.27 -4.66
C ASP A 77 2.04 -1.48 -5.77
N GLU A 78 2.52 -1.61 -7.01
CA GLU A 78 1.94 -0.98 -8.19
C GLU A 78 0.54 -1.52 -8.47
N GLN A 79 0.32 -2.83 -8.26
CA GLN A 79 -1.01 -3.43 -8.39
C GLN A 79 -1.96 -2.89 -7.32
N ILE A 80 -1.52 -2.79 -6.05
CA ILE A 80 -2.32 -2.21 -4.96
C ILE A 80 -2.68 -0.75 -5.26
N ILE A 81 -1.70 0.06 -5.69
CA ILE A 81 -1.91 1.47 -6.07
C ILE A 81 -2.90 1.55 -7.23
N ARG A 82 -2.75 0.71 -8.26
CA ARG A 82 -3.65 0.69 -9.41
C ARG A 82 -5.07 0.32 -9.01
N CYS A 83 -5.27 -0.69 -8.16
CA CYS A 83 -6.59 -1.05 -7.64
C CYS A 83 -7.24 0.12 -6.89
N ARG A 84 -6.49 0.77 -5.98
CA ARG A 84 -6.96 1.96 -5.25
C ARG A 84 -7.35 3.09 -6.21
N ASN A 85 -6.52 3.37 -7.22
CA ASN A 85 -6.76 4.44 -8.19
C ASN A 85 -7.97 4.15 -9.09
N ILE A 86 -8.18 2.89 -9.50
CA ILE A 86 -9.35 2.48 -10.27
C ILE A 86 -10.62 2.67 -9.45
N LEU A 87 -10.62 2.20 -8.18
CA LEU A 87 -11.76 2.39 -7.29
C LEU A 87 -12.05 3.89 -7.08
N GLN A 88 -11.01 4.69 -6.81
CA GLN A 88 -11.13 6.14 -6.69
C GLN A 88 -11.73 6.76 -7.95
N HIS A 89 -11.26 6.36 -9.14
CA HIS A 89 -11.77 6.87 -10.41
C HIS A 89 -13.27 6.58 -10.60
N TYR A 90 -13.74 5.37 -10.25
CA TYR A 90 -15.16 5.03 -10.32
C TYR A 90 -16.03 5.81 -9.33
N LEU A 91 -15.45 6.28 -8.23
CA LEU A 91 -16.11 7.09 -7.21
C LEU A 91 -15.94 8.59 -7.41
N THR A 92 -15.22 9.02 -8.46
CA THR A 92 -15.08 10.43 -8.83
C THR A 92 -16.32 10.90 -9.59
N ASP A 93 -16.79 12.10 -9.26
CA ASP A 93 -17.92 12.74 -9.94
C ASP A 93 -17.62 12.98 -11.42
N TYR A 94 -18.65 12.79 -12.23
CA TYR A 94 -18.68 13.14 -13.64
C TYR A 94 -19.88 14.07 -13.92
N PRO A 95 -19.69 15.40 -13.79
CA PRO A 95 -20.75 16.38 -13.92
C PRO A 95 -21.51 16.28 -15.24
N GLY A 96 -22.83 16.48 -15.20
CA GLY A 96 -23.69 16.37 -16.37
C GLY A 96 -24.04 14.95 -16.80
N SER A 97 -23.51 13.92 -16.13
CA SER A 97 -23.91 12.53 -16.38
C SER A 97 -25.17 12.13 -15.62
N GLN A 98 -25.95 11.19 -16.18
CA GLN A 98 -27.20 10.73 -15.59
C GLN A 98 -27.04 10.04 -14.23
N TYR A 99 -25.95 9.28 -14.03
CA TYR A 99 -25.73 8.43 -12.84
C TYR A 99 -24.41 8.70 -12.11
N GLY A 100 -23.72 9.78 -12.47
CA GLY A 100 -22.40 10.09 -11.91
C GLY A 100 -22.18 11.56 -11.61
N ALA A 101 -23.19 12.42 -11.75
CA ALA A 101 -23.05 13.84 -11.44
C ALA A 101 -22.60 14.08 -9.98
N ASP A 102 -23.02 13.22 -9.05
CA ASP A 102 -22.59 13.19 -7.66
C ASP A 102 -22.53 11.73 -7.17
N LYS A 103 -21.35 11.28 -6.75
CA LYS A 103 -21.07 9.94 -6.21
C LYS A 103 -20.76 9.96 -4.72
N SER A 104 -20.83 11.12 -4.06
CA SER A 104 -20.54 11.26 -2.64
C SER A 104 -21.40 10.33 -1.78
N ALA A 105 -22.71 10.26 -2.05
CA ALA A 105 -23.63 9.39 -1.33
C ALA A 105 -23.25 7.90 -1.42
N VAL A 106 -22.79 7.45 -2.60
CA VAL A 106 -22.36 6.06 -2.80
C VAL A 106 -21.07 5.79 -2.03
N ALA A 107 -20.07 6.66 -2.19
CA ALA A 107 -18.78 6.53 -1.52
C ALA A 107 -18.96 6.51 0.01
N ASN A 108 -19.70 7.48 0.54
CA ASN A 108 -19.99 7.59 1.97
C ASN A 108 -20.73 6.35 2.48
N LYS A 109 -21.73 5.84 1.73
CA LYS A 109 -22.46 4.64 2.15
C LYS A 109 -21.60 3.39 2.14
N MET A 110 -20.64 3.27 1.20
CA MET A 110 -19.65 2.19 1.21
C MET A 110 -18.79 2.24 2.49
N ALA A 111 -18.31 3.43 2.88
CA ALA A 111 -17.55 3.58 4.12
C ALA A 111 -18.40 3.30 5.37
N GLU A 112 -19.63 3.81 5.43
CA GLU A 112 -20.56 3.57 6.54
C GLU A 112 -20.86 2.08 6.73
N ASN A 113 -21.00 1.34 5.63
CA ASN A 113 -21.22 -0.11 5.64
C ASN A 113 -19.94 -0.92 5.93
N GLY A 114 -18.79 -0.27 6.12
CA GLY A 114 -17.51 -0.93 6.37
C GLY A 114 -16.99 -1.70 5.17
N ALA A 115 -17.13 -1.16 3.95
CA ALA A 115 -16.67 -1.83 2.73
C ALA A 115 -15.15 -2.13 2.76
N ILE A 116 -14.80 -3.37 2.40
CA ILE A 116 -13.42 -3.84 2.31
C ILE A 116 -13.21 -4.49 0.93
N LEU A 117 -12.29 -3.93 0.13
CA LEU A 117 -11.80 -4.57 -1.10
C LEU A 117 -10.60 -5.46 -0.75
N VAL A 118 -10.66 -6.71 -1.19
CA VAL A 118 -9.64 -7.71 -0.88
C VAL A 118 -8.89 -8.10 -2.13
N LEU A 119 -7.55 -8.05 -2.08
CA LEU A 119 -6.67 -8.48 -3.16
C LEU A 119 -5.98 -9.79 -2.78
N LEU A 120 -6.45 -10.90 -3.37
CA LEU A 120 -6.00 -12.26 -3.09
C LEU A 120 -4.89 -12.71 -4.05
N ASN A 121 -3.99 -13.56 -3.56
CA ASN A 121 -2.83 -14.11 -4.28
C ASN A 121 -3.17 -15.08 -5.43
N GLY A 122 -4.44 -15.35 -5.70
CA GLY A 122 -4.88 -16.41 -6.59
C GLY A 122 -6.38 -16.37 -6.84
N GLN A 123 -6.93 -17.51 -7.25
CA GLN A 123 -8.35 -17.64 -7.54
C GLN A 123 -9.17 -17.58 -6.26
N ASP A 124 -10.32 -16.93 -6.34
CA ASP A 124 -11.36 -17.00 -5.32
C ASP A 124 -12.18 -18.29 -5.55
N ASP A 125 -11.61 -19.42 -5.13
CA ASP A 125 -12.16 -20.77 -5.34
C ASP A 125 -12.85 -21.36 -4.10
N GLY A 126 -13.10 -20.53 -3.08
CA GLY A 126 -13.67 -20.95 -1.81
C GLY A 126 -12.67 -21.60 -0.84
N SER A 127 -11.36 -21.61 -1.15
CA SER A 127 -10.31 -22.08 -0.23
C SER A 127 -9.56 -20.95 0.49
N ASN A 128 -9.91 -19.69 0.21
CA ASN A 128 -9.26 -18.53 0.81
C ASN A 128 -9.88 -18.17 2.18
N PRO A 129 -9.19 -17.36 3.01
CA PRO A 129 -9.65 -17.02 4.35
C PRO A 129 -11.01 -16.29 4.44
N LEU A 130 -11.58 -15.86 3.31
CA LEU A 130 -12.85 -15.14 3.22
C LEU A 130 -13.99 -16.00 2.65
N ALA A 131 -13.76 -17.31 2.46
CA ALA A 131 -14.72 -18.22 1.83
C ALA A 131 -15.91 -18.64 2.73
N ASP A 132 -16.13 -17.95 3.86
CA ASP A 132 -17.15 -18.27 4.86
C ASP A 132 -18.49 -17.54 4.62
#